data_AF-A0A9P7BWU2-F1
#
_entry.id   AF-A0A9P7BWU2-F1
#
_cell.length_a   1.000
_cell.length_b   1.000
_cell.length_c   1.000
_cell.angle_alpha   90.00
_cell.angle_beta   90.00
_cell.angle_gamma   90.00
#
_symmetry.space_group_name_H-M   'P 1'
#
loop_
_entity.id
_entity.type
_entity.pdbx_description
1 polymer ?
#
loop_
_entity_poly.entity_id
_entity_poly.type
_entity_poly.pdbx_seq_one_letter_code
_entity_poly.pdbx_strand_id
1 'polypeptide(L)'
;MIEGPTERGKVTLHAKDLGINPRTAMCWWKHYQETGKVAYKKLQRNPGRPNSLTPKHEQHIQQIVEKDSQLCADGIIDSLKWQFEDLKISRSQMNHHLRNNMLISTKKPIFDPMTRNSDNSLQTRYEWFMKWKGSDLGYTKNCVFIDEAALKTAK
;
A
#
# COMPACT_ATOMS: atom_id res chain seq x y z
N MET A 1 -6.75 10.57 48.66
CA MET A 1 -7.35 11.76 49.31
C MET A 1 -8.51 12.22 48.46
N ILE A 2 -9.71 12.37 49.03
CA ILE A 2 -10.89 12.86 48.31
C ILE A 2 -10.83 14.40 48.35
N GLU A 3 -10.63 15.04 47.21
CA GLU A 3 -10.58 16.51 47.12
C GLU A 3 -11.86 17.16 47.67
N GLY A 4 -11.69 18.21 48.46
CA GLY A 4 -12.81 18.98 49.02
C GLY A 4 -13.60 19.75 47.95
N PRO A 5 -14.87 20.10 48.21
CA PRO A 5 -15.74 20.79 47.26
C PRO A 5 -15.20 22.14 46.75
N THR A 6 -14.44 22.84 47.59
CA THR A 6 -13.85 24.15 47.33
C THR A 6 -12.75 24.11 46.27
N GLU A 7 -11.85 23.12 46.34
CA GLU A 7 -10.77 22.93 45.37
C GLU A 7 -11.34 22.58 43.98
N ARG A 8 -12.35 21.71 43.92
CA ARG A 8 -13.07 21.38 42.67
C ARG A 8 -13.75 22.59 42.03
N GLY A 9 -14.30 23.48 42.85
CA GLY A 9 -14.91 24.73 42.40
C GLY A 9 -13.91 25.66 41.68
N LYS A 10 -12.71 25.81 42.24
CA LYS A 10 -11.63 26.65 41.66
C LYS A 10 -11.14 26.12 40.32
N VAL A 11 -10.89 24.81 40.22
CA VAL A 11 -10.47 24.18 38.95
C VAL A 11 -11.53 24.38 37.86
N THR A 12 -12.81 24.31 38.23
CA THR A 12 -13.94 24.51 37.31
C THR A 12 -14.03 25.95 36.82
N LEU A 13 -13.80 26.93 37.69
CA LEU A 13 -13.78 28.35 37.34
C LEU A 13 -12.65 28.64 36.34
N HIS A 14 -11.41 28.29 36.68
CA HIS A 14 -10.27 28.50 35.78
C HIS A 14 -10.38 27.74 34.47
N ALA A 15 -10.99 26.55 34.47
CA ALA A 15 -11.26 25.82 33.23
C ALA A 15 -12.19 26.60 32.29
N LYS A 16 -13.25 27.22 32.84
CA LYS A 16 -14.18 28.05 32.05
C LYS A 16 -13.50 29.30 31.49
N ASP A 17 -12.70 29.99 32.30
CA ASP A 17 -11.96 31.19 31.87
C ASP A 17 -11.01 30.89 30.71
N LEU A 18 -10.42 29.69 30.70
CA LEU A 18 -9.51 29.20 29.65
C LEU A 18 -10.24 28.52 28.48
N GLY A 19 -11.57 28.42 28.50
CA GLY A 19 -12.35 27.72 27.47
C GLY A 19 -12.13 26.19 27.44
N ILE A 20 -11.62 25.61 28.51
CA ILE A 20 -11.33 24.18 28.64
C ILE A 20 -12.51 23.48 29.30
N ASN A 21 -12.84 22.27 28.82
CA ASN A 21 -13.87 21.45 29.47
C ASN A 21 -13.48 21.19 30.95
N PRO A 22 -14.34 21.54 31.94
CA PRO A 22 -14.03 21.36 33.35
C PRO A 22 -13.64 19.93 33.73
N ARG A 23 -14.20 18.93 33.06
CA ARG A 23 -13.86 17.52 33.29
C ARG A 23 -12.41 17.21 32.87
N THR A 24 -11.96 17.81 31.76
CA THR A 24 -10.57 17.67 31.29
C THR A 24 -9.60 18.33 32.26
N ALA A 25 -9.92 19.54 32.73
CA ALA A 25 -9.11 20.24 33.73
C ALA A 25 -9.01 19.46 35.05
N MET A 26 -10.11 18.88 35.53
CA MET A 26 -10.10 17.99 36.70
C MET A 26 -9.23 16.74 36.49
N CYS A 27 -9.29 16.12 35.31
CA CYS A 27 -8.42 14.98 34.98
C CYS A 27 -6.93 15.37 35.00
N TRP A 28 -6.58 16.55 34.47
CA TRP A 28 -5.20 17.06 34.51
C TRP A 28 -4.73 17.38 35.92
N TRP A 29 -5.60 18.00 36.73
CA TRP A 29 -5.32 18.32 38.12
C TRP A 29 -5.08 17.06 38.96
N LYS A 30 -5.94 16.05 38.81
CA LYS A 30 -5.77 14.74 39.46
C LYS A 30 -4.46 14.07 39.04
N HIS A 31 -4.14 14.08 37.74
CA HIS A 31 -2.87 13.54 37.25
C HIS A 31 -1.67 14.27 37.85
N TYR A 32 -1.75 15.60 37.98
CA TYR A 32 -0.71 16.42 38.59
C TYR A 32 -0.53 16.09 40.08
N GLN A 33 -1.62 15.91 40.84
CA GLN A 33 -1.53 15.49 42.24
C GLN A 33 -0.90 14.10 42.40
N GLU A 34 -1.20 13.16 41.50
CA GLU A 34 -0.68 11.79 41.58
C GLU A 34 0.77 11.64 41.12
N THR A 35 1.21 12.39 40.10
CA THR A 35 2.54 12.22 39.47
C THR A 35 3.49 13.41 39.65
N GLY A 36 3.01 14.55 40.13
CA GLY A 36 3.76 15.82 40.17
C GLY A 36 4.07 16.41 38.79
N LYS A 37 3.56 15.83 37.71
CA LYS A 37 3.85 16.22 36.33
C LYS A 37 2.63 16.79 35.63
N VAL A 38 2.86 17.82 34.82
CA VAL A 38 1.83 18.42 33.97
C VAL A 38 1.38 17.41 32.92
N ALA A 39 0.07 17.21 32.79
CA ALA A 39 -0.51 16.33 31.80
C ALA A 39 -0.38 16.95 30.40
N TYR A 40 0.62 16.51 29.62
CA TYR A 40 0.71 16.82 28.20
C TYR A 40 0.00 15.74 27.39
N LYS A 41 -0.56 16.11 26.23
CA LYS A 41 -1.04 15.13 25.25
C LYS A 41 0.17 14.29 24.84
N LYS A 42 0.19 13.01 25.26
CA LYS A 42 1.24 12.09 24.81
C LYS A 42 1.21 12.08 23.28
N LEU A 43 2.25 12.63 22.66
CA LEU A 43 2.48 12.57 21.20
C LEU A 43 2.70 11.14 20.70
N GLN A 44 2.90 10.20 21.63
CA GLN A 44 2.89 8.77 21.35
C GLN A 44 1.59 8.45 20.63
N ARG A 45 1.70 8.16 19.32
CA ARG A 45 0.59 7.63 18.52
C ARG A 45 0.00 6.48 19.34
N ASN A 46 -1.29 6.55 19.63
CA ASN A 46 -1.99 5.39 20.16
C ASN A 46 -1.65 4.24 19.22
N PRO A 47 -1.05 3.14 19.71
CA PRO A 47 -0.80 1.99 18.87
C PRO A 47 -2.18 1.62 18.32
N GLY A 48 -2.33 1.76 17.00
CA GLY A 48 -3.58 1.44 16.34
C GLY A 48 -3.92 -0.03 16.53
N ARG A 49 -5.01 -0.47 15.92
CA ARG A 49 -5.31 -1.90 15.87
C ARG A 49 -4.09 -2.66 15.32
N PRO A 50 -3.63 -3.74 15.98
CA PRO A 50 -2.53 -4.55 15.47
C PRO A 50 -2.86 -5.07 14.07
N ASN A 51 -1.84 -5.16 13.21
CA ASN A 51 -2.01 -5.68 11.86
C ASN A 51 -2.48 -7.14 11.91
N SER A 52 -3.41 -7.52 11.04
CA SER A 52 -3.86 -8.91 10.93
C SER A 52 -2.85 -9.81 10.21
N LEU A 53 -1.91 -9.21 9.47
CA LEU A 53 -0.85 -9.92 8.77
C LEU A 53 0.39 -9.98 9.66
N THR A 54 0.86 -11.21 9.90
CA THR A 54 2.06 -11.51 10.67
C THR A 54 3.25 -11.70 9.73
N PRO A 55 4.49 -11.66 10.24
CA PRO A 55 5.69 -11.90 9.41
C PRO A 55 5.67 -13.26 8.69
N LYS A 56 4.99 -14.28 9.22
CA LYS A 56 4.82 -15.58 8.55
C LYS A 56 3.99 -15.46 7.27
N HIS A 57 2.96 -14.61 7.28
CA HIS A 57 2.14 -14.38 6.09
C HIS A 57 2.94 -13.62 5.02
N GLU A 58 3.75 -12.64 5.44
CA GLU A 58 4.62 -11.87 4.53
C GLU A 58 5.65 -12.76 3.82
N GLN A 59 6.24 -13.72 4.54
CA GLN A 59 7.15 -14.70 3.95
C GLN A 59 6.46 -15.57 2.89
N HIS A 60 5.22 -16.03 3.15
CA HIS A 60 4.46 -16.80 2.16
C HIS A 60 4.15 -15.96 0.91
N ILE A 61 3.71 -14.71 1.11
CA ILE A 61 3.46 -13.78 -0.01
C ILE A 61 4.72 -13.61 -0.86
N GLN A 62 5.90 -13.46 -0.24
CA GLN A 62 7.15 -13.32 -0.97
C GLN A 62 7.47 -14.55 -1.80
N GLN A 63 7.33 -15.76 -1.25
CA GLN A 63 7.55 -17.02 -1.98
C GLN A 63 6.60 -17.17 -3.18
N ILE A 64 5.34 -16.77 -3.01
CA ILE A 64 4.34 -16.79 -4.07
C ILE A 64 4.72 -15.82 -5.20
N VAL A 65 5.07 -14.58 -4.86
CA VAL A 65 5.38 -13.52 -5.82
C VAL A 65 6.68 -13.82 -6.58
N GLU A 66 7.67 -14.44 -5.92
CA GLU A 66 8.90 -14.90 -6.56
C GLU A 66 8.63 -16.04 -7.57
N LYS A 67 7.67 -16.92 -7.29
CA LYS A 67 7.29 -18.02 -8.18
C LYS A 67 6.45 -17.56 -9.37
N ASP A 68 5.49 -16.68 -9.12
CA ASP A 68 4.58 -16.16 -10.16
C ASP A 68 4.29 -14.67 -9.94
N SER A 69 5.01 -13.85 -10.70
CA SER A 69 4.87 -12.39 -10.69
C SER A 69 3.57 -11.87 -11.32
N GLN A 70 2.76 -12.74 -11.96
CA GLN A 70 1.51 -12.37 -12.62
C GLN A 70 0.30 -12.47 -11.68
N LEU A 71 0.50 -12.91 -10.44
CA LEU A 71 -0.59 -13.12 -9.50
C LEU A 71 -1.31 -11.83 -9.13
N CYS A 72 -2.64 -11.92 -9.14
CA CYS A 72 -3.52 -10.89 -8.63
C CYS A 72 -3.60 -10.98 -7.10
N ALA A 73 -3.97 -9.85 -6.46
CA ALA A 73 -4.26 -9.80 -5.02
C ALA A 73 -5.28 -10.85 -4.56
N ASP A 74 -6.26 -11.22 -5.40
CA ASP A 74 -7.23 -12.27 -5.05
C ASP A 74 -6.56 -13.64 -4.96
N GLY A 75 -5.68 -13.97 -5.92
CA GLY A 75 -4.91 -15.23 -5.90
C GLY A 75 -3.98 -15.33 -4.69
N ILE A 76 -3.38 -14.20 -4.28
CA ILE A 76 -2.59 -14.12 -3.04
C ILE A 76 -3.48 -14.36 -1.81
N ILE A 77 -4.67 -13.75 -1.76
CA ILE A 77 -5.63 -13.96 -0.67
C ILE A 77 -6.06 -15.43 -0.59
N ASP A 78 -6.36 -16.06 -1.72
CA ASP A 78 -6.81 -17.45 -1.76
C ASP A 78 -5.69 -18.41 -1.33
N SER A 79 -4.46 -18.16 -1.75
CA SER A 79 -3.31 -18.95 -1.28
C SER A 79 -3.05 -18.79 0.21
N LEU A 80 -3.22 -17.58 0.74
CA LEU A 80 -3.10 -17.34 2.18
C LEU A 80 -4.22 -18.01 2.97
N LYS A 81 -5.46 -17.98 2.49
CA LYS A 81 -6.59 -18.68 3.14
C LYS A 81 -6.40 -20.19 3.14
N TRP A 82 -5.82 -20.74 2.07
CA TRP A 82 -5.53 -22.16 1.98
C TRP A 82 -4.49 -22.61 3.01
N GLN A 83 -3.49 -21.78 3.28
CA GLN A 83 -2.44 -22.10 4.25
C GLN A 83 -2.79 -21.69 5.70
N PHE A 84 -3.63 -20.67 5.87
CA PHE A 84 -4.01 -20.09 7.16
C PHE A 84 -5.55 -20.01 7.26
N GLU A 85 -6.18 -21.01 7.88
CA GLU A 85 -7.65 -21.18 7.92
C GLU A 85 -8.41 -19.99 8.57
N ASP A 86 -7.77 -19.21 9.43
CA ASP A 86 -8.43 -18.12 10.18
C ASP A 86 -8.35 -16.73 9.50
N LEU A 87 -7.78 -16.65 8.30
CA LEU A 87 -7.40 -15.36 7.72
C LEU A 87 -8.54 -14.67 6.95
N LYS A 88 -9.25 -13.75 7.61
CA LYS A 88 -10.28 -12.91 6.97
C LYS A 88 -9.70 -11.58 6.49
N ILE A 89 -9.29 -11.54 5.22
CA ILE A 89 -8.73 -10.32 4.58
C ILE A 89 -9.55 -9.93 3.35
N SER A 90 -9.80 -8.62 3.21
CA SER A 90 -10.42 -8.04 2.02
C SER A 90 -9.39 -7.68 0.95
N ARG A 91 -9.81 -7.62 -0.32
CA ARG A 91 -8.95 -7.20 -1.44
C ARG A 91 -8.28 -5.83 -1.23
N SER A 92 -9.03 -4.86 -0.70
CA SER A 92 -8.51 -3.51 -0.42
C SER A 92 -7.42 -3.55 0.65
N GLN A 93 -7.66 -4.30 1.73
CA GLN A 93 -6.68 -4.48 2.79
C GLN A 93 -5.41 -5.18 2.31
N MET A 94 -5.55 -6.19 1.44
CA MET A 94 -4.41 -6.84 0.80
C MET A 94 -3.61 -5.86 -0.05
N ASN A 95 -4.27 -5.13 -0.96
CA ASN A 95 -3.61 -4.12 -1.81
C ASN A 95 -2.90 -3.04 -0.99
N HIS A 96 -3.52 -2.58 0.10
CA HIS A 96 -2.91 -1.62 1.02
C HIS A 96 -1.65 -2.19 1.68
N HIS A 97 -1.73 -3.42 2.17
CA HIS A 97 -0.61 -4.08 2.83
C HIS A 97 0.55 -4.34 1.86
N LEU A 98 0.27 -4.88 0.67
CA LEU A 98 1.26 -5.09 -0.38
C LEU A 98 2.00 -3.79 -0.69
N ARG A 99 1.28 -2.68 -0.87
CA ARG A 99 1.86 -1.39 -1.22
C ARG A 99 2.63 -0.71 -0.07
N ASN A 100 2.06 -0.69 1.13
CA ASN A 100 2.55 0.16 2.22
C ASN A 100 3.45 -0.57 3.21
N ASN A 101 3.27 -1.89 3.37
CA ASN A 101 4.06 -2.69 4.29
C ASN A 101 5.16 -3.45 3.55
N MET A 102 4.81 -4.12 2.45
CA MET A 102 5.75 -4.95 1.68
C MET A 102 6.42 -4.21 0.52
N LEU A 103 6.01 -2.96 0.23
CA LEU A 103 6.52 -2.15 -0.89
C LEU A 103 6.40 -2.82 -2.27
N ILE A 104 5.43 -3.72 -2.43
CA ILE A 104 5.10 -4.38 -3.69
C ILE A 104 4.16 -3.48 -4.49
N SER A 105 4.55 -3.17 -5.73
CA SER A 105 3.74 -2.38 -6.65
C SER A 105 2.98 -3.27 -7.62
N THR A 106 1.66 -3.08 -7.71
CA THR A 106 0.82 -3.75 -8.70
C THR A 106 0.87 -2.98 -10.02
N LYS A 107 1.40 -3.61 -11.07
CA LYS A 107 1.40 -3.06 -12.43
C LYS A 107 0.18 -3.55 -13.20
N LYS A 108 -0.31 -2.71 -14.12
CA LYS A 108 -1.32 -3.14 -15.08
C LYS A 108 -0.66 -4.11 -16.07
N PRO A 109 -1.29 -5.25 -16.38
CA PRO A 109 -0.79 -6.14 -17.43
C PRO A 109 -0.83 -5.43 -18.77
N ILE A 110 0.22 -5.62 -19.57
CA ILE A 110 0.28 -5.19 -20.96
C ILE A 110 0.09 -6.46 -21.79
N PHE A 111 -0.92 -6.46 -22.65
CA PHE A 111 -1.23 -7.59 -23.50
C PHE A 111 -0.64 -7.38 -24.89
N ASP A 112 0.20 -8.31 -25.32
CA ASP A 112 0.68 -8.39 -26.70
C ASP A 112 -0.16 -9.38 -27.50
N PRO A 113 -0.32 -9.17 -28.83
CA PRO A 113 -0.98 -10.15 -29.70
C PRO A 113 -0.30 -11.51 -29.60
N MET A 114 -1.08 -12.58 -29.50
CA MET A 114 -0.56 -13.95 -29.41
C MET A 114 0.33 -14.29 -30.62
N THR A 115 -0.03 -13.80 -31.80
CA THR A 115 0.75 -13.95 -33.04
C THR A 115 2.15 -13.35 -32.93
N ARG A 116 2.31 -12.21 -32.22
CA ARG A 116 3.59 -11.53 -31.99
C ARG A 116 4.51 -12.32 -31.07
N ASN A 117 3.96 -13.07 -30.12
CA ASN A 117 4.71 -13.87 -29.14
C ASN A 117 4.78 -15.36 -29.50
N SER A 118 4.42 -15.73 -30.73
CA SER A 118 4.63 -17.10 -31.22
C SER A 118 6.13 -17.36 -31.42
N ASP A 119 6.59 -18.59 -31.15
CA ASP A 119 8.01 -18.96 -31.26
C ASP A 119 8.58 -18.64 -32.64
N ASN A 120 7.82 -18.93 -33.70
CA ASN A 120 8.22 -18.63 -35.08
C ASN A 120 8.41 -17.11 -35.31
N SER A 121 7.50 -16.29 -34.80
CA SER A 121 7.60 -14.83 -34.92
C SER A 121 8.74 -14.25 -34.08
N LEU A 122 9.05 -14.83 -32.92
CA LEU A 122 10.19 -14.45 -32.08
C LEU A 122 11.51 -14.77 -32.78
N GLN A 123 11.62 -15.98 -33.33
CA GLN A 123 12.79 -16.43 -34.09
C GLN A 123 13.01 -15.55 -35.33
N THR A 124 11.96 -15.31 -36.10
CA THR A 124 12.03 -14.42 -37.28
C THR A 124 12.51 -13.03 -36.88
N ARG A 125 11.95 -12.41 -35.82
CA ARG A 125 12.40 -11.09 -35.35
C ARG A 125 13.87 -11.09 -34.92
N TYR A 126 14.32 -12.16 -34.25
CA TYR A 126 15.71 -12.29 -33.84
C TYR A 126 16.66 -12.38 -35.05
N GLU A 127 16.34 -13.21 -36.05
CA GLU A 127 17.12 -13.35 -37.27
C GLU A 127 17.19 -12.05 -38.07
N TRP A 128 16.05 -11.37 -38.21
CA TRP A 128 16.00 -10.04 -38.82
C TRP A 128 16.84 -9.04 -38.03
N PHE A 129 16.77 -9.01 -36.70
CA PHE A 129 17.62 -8.12 -35.92
C PHE A 129 19.10 -8.43 -36.15
N MET A 130 19.52 -9.70 -36.09
CA MET A 130 20.91 -10.10 -36.26
C MET A 130 21.46 -9.78 -37.64
N LYS A 131 20.67 -9.97 -38.71
CA LYS A 131 21.05 -9.63 -40.08
C LYS A 131 21.34 -8.13 -40.26
N TRP A 132 20.60 -7.27 -39.56
CA TRP A 132 20.68 -5.81 -39.72
C TRP A 132 21.51 -5.13 -38.63
N LYS A 133 21.85 -5.83 -37.54
CA LYS A 133 22.69 -5.31 -36.44
C LYS A 133 24.06 -4.82 -36.92
N GLY A 134 24.59 -5.41 -37.99
CA GLY A 134 25.89 -5.06 -38.58
C GLY A 134 25.82 -4.18 -39.83
N SER A 135 24.64 -3.75 -40.27
CA SER A 135 24.51 -2.88 -41.45
C SER A 135 24.55 -1.40 -41.05
N ASP A 136 24.95 -0.53 -42.00
CA ASP A 136 24.96 0.94 -41.83
C ASP A 136 23.53 1.53 -41.96
N LEU A 137 22.51 0.80 -41.48
CA LEU A 137 21.12 1.22 -41.59
C LEU A 137 20.76 2.12 -40.40
N GLY A 138 21.04 3.41 -40.55
CA GLY A 138 20.59 4.41 -39.61
C GLY A 138 19.07 4.62 -39.69
N TYR A 139 18.31 4.09 -38.74
CA TYR A 139 16.84 4.25 -38.66
C TYR A 139 16.35 5.71 -38.68
N THR A 140 17.22 6.66 -38.32
CA THR A 140 16.93 8.10 -38.29
C THR A 140 17.32 8.85 -39.56
N LYS A 141 18.11 8.23 -40.46
CA LYS A 141 18.66 8.91 -41.65
C LYS A 141 18.24 8.26 -42.97
N ASN A 142 18.13 6.93 -43.00
CA ASN A 142 18.02 6.15 -44.23
C ASN A 142 16.72 5.31 -44.31
N CYS A 143 15.75 5.55 -43.43
CA CYS A 143 14.50 4.76 -43.35
C CYS A 143 13.24 5.63 -43.43
N VAL A 144 12.27 5.19 -44.24
CA VAL A 144 10.89 5.69 -44.21
C VAL A 144 10.01 4.54 -43.70
N PHE A 145 9.29 4.77 -42.61
CA PHE A 145 8.34 3.80 -42.06
C PHE A 145 6.96 4.07 -42.65
N ILE A 146 6.40 3.08 -43.32
CA ILE A 146 5.03 3.09 -43.83
C ILE A 146 4.24 2.12 -42.97
N ASP A 147 3.24 2.63 -42.25
CA ASP A 147 2.29 1.80 -41.50
C ASP A 147 0.86 2.20 -41.89
N GLU A 148 0.03 1.20 -42.17
CA GLU A 148 -1.37 1.43 -42.53
C GLU A 148 -2.20 1.50 -41.25
N ALA A 149 -2.36 2.72 -40.73
CA ALA A 149 -3.28 2.95 -39.63
C ALA A 149 -4.73 2.85 -40.15
N ALA A 150 -5.41 1.75 -39.86
CA ALA A 150 -6.83 1.60 -40.16
C ALA A 150 -7.67 2.58 -39.32
N LEU A 151 -8.13 3.67 -39.93
CA LEU A 151 -9.13 4.58 -39.36
C LEU A 151 -10.47 3.84 -39.23
N LYS A 152 -10.81 3.40 -38.01
CA LYS A 152 -12.15 2.88 -37.71
C LYS A 152 -13.10 4.05 -37.50
N THR A 153 -13.98 4.32 -38.45
CA THR A 153 -15.14 5.21 -38.25
C THR A 153 -16.09 4.57 -37.24
N ALA A 154 -16.34 5.28 -36.13
CA ALA A 154 -17.34 4.89 -35.13
C ALA A 154 -18.72 4.82 -35.79
N LYS A 155 -19.44 3.72 -35.54
CA LYS A 155 -20.79 3.46 -36.02
C LYS A 155 -21.78 3.59 -34.86
#